data_AF-A0A229YTF2-F1
#
_entry.id   AF-A0A229YTF2-F1
#
_cell.length_a   1.000
_cell.length_b   1.000
_cell.length_c   1.000
_cell.angle_alpha   90.00
_cell.angle_beta   90.00
_cell.angle_gamma   90.00
#
_symmetry.space_group_name_H-M   'P 1'
#
loop_
_entity.id
_entity.type
_entity.pdbx_description
1 polymer ?
#
loop_
_entity_poly.entity_id
_entity_poly.type
_entity_poly.pdbx_seq_one_letter_code
_entity_poly.pdbx_strand_id
1 'polypeptide(L)'
;MTYIRQHQLPNLKTYRYAGVDHSLISRYVLKPFYNRCVINCFPMGMAPNAITLTGFLFVVINFVTVLWYNPTLDHDCPPWVYASCAIGLFLYQTFDAVDGMQARRTRQSSPLGELFDHSVDACNTALGVIIFAGVTNLGQTWGTILSLFGATMTFYVQTWDEYYTQVLTLGIISGPVEGVLTLCTVFAFTAYQGGGSFWHRPMLETIGVPKLDVMPAPLYEMPFTQWYLIYGAIILFFATGSSIMHVMKVQAERGNDTVKPLCGLIPLVAMWTLAPVYLYLQPIILEQYSIPFMLLVGLINAYAVGNMIVAHLIKADFPFSHIFMGIAPLALGVLDSAAPLLGLWQSILGNGSGQVAYLFGCLGLAIGVYGSFVRDVIITICDYIDIWCLSIKHPHVEEQPVANGQPKKDLSLLSVVCSPSPDRFSSPKDIKVLAVDLINPTPQAEARKHKLKTLVPAPRSFFMDVKCPGCFTITTVFSHAQTVVVCAGCSTVLCQPTGGKARLTEGCSFRRK
;
A
#
# COMPACT_ATOMS: atom_id res chain seq x y z
N MET A 1 0.17 -27.69 5.57
CA MET A 1 1.08 -27.21 4.50
C MET A 1 1.81 -26.01 5.06
N THR A 2 3.14 -26.02 5.06
CA THR A 2 3.94 -24.87 5.52
C THR A 2 4.06 -23.86 4.38
N TYR A 3 3.58 -22.63 4.58
CA TYR A 3 3.61 -21.60 3.54
C TYR A 3 4.99 -20.96 3.39
N ILE A 4 5.74 -20.85 4.49
CA ILE A 4 7.12 -20.35 4.50
C ILE A 4 8.03 -21.47 4.99
N ARG A 5 9.07 -21.80 4.22
CA ARG A 5 10.06 -22.81 4.62
C ARG A 5 11.18 -22.16 5.43
N GLN A 6 11.75 -22.91 6.38
CA GLN A 6 12.78 -22.40 7.30
C GLN A 6 13.99 -21.74 6.61
N HIS A 7 14.41 -22.29 5.45
CA HIS A 7 15.56 -21.77 4.71
C HIS A 7 15.29 -20.41 4.03
N GLN A 8 14.03 -20.01 3.88
CA GLN A 8 13.62 -18.75 3.22
C GLN A 8 13.46 -17.60 4.22
N LEU A 9 13.33 -17.91 5.52
CA LEU A 9 13.15 -16.92 6.58
C LEU A 9 14.26 -15.84 6.63
N PRO A 10 15.56 -16.15 6.41
CA PRO A 10 16.60 -15.13 6.39
C PRO A 10 16.36 -14.02 5.37
N ASN A 11 15.66 -14.32 4.26
CA ASN A 11 15.39 -13.33 3.21
C ASN A 11 14.48 -12.20 3.70
N LEU A 12 13.61 -12.47 4.69
CA LEU A 12 12.73 -11.45 5.30
C LEU A 12 13.53 -10.29 5.90
N LYS A 13 14.71 -10.54 6.47
CA LYS A 13 15.58 -9.48 7.03
C LYS A 13 16.28 -8.65 5.95
N THR A 14 16.38 -9.19 4.73
CA THR A 14 16.98 -8.49 3.59
C THR A 14 15.97 -7.64 2.82
N TYR A 15 14.68 -7.87 3.07
CA TYR A 15 13.60 -7.18 2.39
C TYR A 15 13.52 -5.71 2.83
N ARG A 16 13.32 -4.82 1.86
CA ARG A 16 13.08 -3.40 2.08
C ARG A 16 12.00 -2.94 1.13
N TYR A 17 10.94 -2.36 1.67
CA TYR A 17 9.86 -1.80 0.90
C TYR A 17 10.36 -0.71 -0.06
N ALA A 18 9.94 -0.79 -1.32
CA ALA A 18 10.21 0.19 -2.36
C ALA A 18 8.92 0.48 -3.14
N GLY A 19 8.26 1.60 -2.81
CA GLY A 19 7.07 2.09 -3.51
C GLY A 19 7.32 3.46 -4.13
N VAL A 20 6.91 3.64 -5.39
CA VAL A 20 6.93 4.93 -6.07
C VAL A 20 5.50 5.35 -6.38
N ASP A 21 5.04 6.36 -5.65
CA ASP A 21 3.70 6.91 -5.79
C ASP A 21 3.72 8.20 -6.64
N HIS A 22 3.18 8.11 -7.85
CA HIS A 22 3.05 9.23 -8.77
C HIS A 22 1.67 9.93 -8.72
N SER A 23 0.75 9.49 -7.84
CA SER A 23 -0.59 10.09 -7.72
C SER A 23 -0.52 11.55 -7.31
N LEU A 24 -1.19 12.40 -8.10
CA LEU A 24 -1.26 13.84 -7.84
C LEU A 24 -2.11 14.15 -6.59
N ILE A 25 -3.24 13.47 -6.42
CA ILE A 25 -4.15 13.70 -5.29
C ILE A 25 -3.50 13.24 -3.99
N SER A 26 -2.88 12.06 -4.00
CA SER A 26 -2.10 11.54 -2.88
C SER A 26 -1.03 12.55 -2.45
N ARG A 27 -0.23 13.04 -3.41
CA ARG A 27 0.92 13.92 -3.13
C ARG A 27 0.52 15.30 -2.60
N TYR A 28 -0.49 15.93 -3.19
CA TYR A 28 -0.80 17.34 -2.93
C TYR A 28 -1.94 17.57 -1.93
N VAL A 29 -2.90 16.64 -1.80
CA VAL A 29 -4.08 16.82 -0.96
C VAL A 29 -4.04 15.91 0.26
N LEU A 30 -3.91 14.60 0.03
CA LEU A 30 -4.09 13.61 1.08
C LEU A 30 -2.88 13.50 2.02
N LYS A 31 -1.64 13.47 1.50
CA LYS A 31 -0.44 13.42 2.35
C LYS A 31 -0.35 14.60 3.34
N PRO A 32 -0.63 15.86 2.94
CA PRO A 32 -0.72 16.97 3.89
C PRO A 32 -1.84 16.79 4.92
N PHE A 33 -3.02 16.32 4.50
CA PHE A 33 -4.15 16.07 5.39
C PHE A 33 -3.82 15.02 6.45
N TYR A 34 -3.24 13.88 6.03
CA TYR A 34 -2.90 12.80 6.96
C TYR A 34 -1.81 13.19 7.96
N ASN A 35 -0.74 13.87 7.49
CA ASN A 35 0.38 14.27 8.35
C ASN A 35 0.01 15.37 9.35
N ARG A 36 -0.92 16.26 9.01
CA ARG A 36 -1.28 17.40 9.88
C ARG A 36 -2.42 17.07 10.83
N CYS A 37 -3.44 16.38 10.33
CA CYS A 37 -4.68 16.15 11.08
C CYS A 37 -4.71 14.74 11.67
N VAL A 38 -4.59 13.72 10.83
CA VAL A 38 -4.98 12.36 11.20
C VAL A 38 -3.94 11.65 12.06
N ILE A 39 -2.65 11.77 11.73
CA ILE A 39 -1.60 11.05 12.47
C ILE A 39 -1.50 11.45 13.95
N ASN A 40 -1.90 12.68 14.27
CA ASN A 40 -1.92 13.21 15.64
C ASN A 40 -3.07 12.65 16.48
N CYS A 41 -4.11 12.09 15.86
CA CYS A 41 -5.21 11.43 16.55
C CYS A 41 -4.82 10.03 17.07
N PHE A 42 -3.78 9.41 16.50
CA PHE A 42 -3.36 8.06 16.87
C PHE A 42 -2.26 8.08 17.95
N PRO A 43 -2.44 7.34 19.07
CA PRO A 43 -1.45 7.30 20.15
C PRO A 43 -0.22 6.49 19.75
N MET A 44 0.93 6.80 20.34
CA MET A 44 2.23 6.14 20.06
C MET A 44 2.27 4.65 20.45
N GLY A 45 1.33 4.18 21.28
CA GLY A 45 1.22 2.77 21.67
C GLY A 45 0.41 1.90 20.71
N MET A 46 -0.28 2.50 19.72
CA MET A 46 -1.10 1.75 18.77
C MET A 46 -0.23 1.19 17.65
N ALA A 47 -0.31 -0.13 17.43
CA ALA A 47 0.40 -0.80 16.36
C ALA A 47 -0.18 -0.42 14.97
N PRO A 48 0.65 -0.27 13.93
CA PRO A 48 0.21 0.03 12.57
C PRO A 48 -0.86 -0.93 12.06
N ASN A 49 -0.63 -2.24 12.13
CA ASN A 49 -1.56 -3.26 11.64
C ASN A 49 -2.92 -3.23 12.37
N ALA A 50 -2.97 -2.73 13.61
CA ALA A 50 -4.23 -2.55 14.33
C ALA A 50 -5.06 -1.40 13.73
N ILE A 51 -4.42 -0.38 13.17
CA ILE A 51 -5.09 0.73 12.45
C ILE A 51 -5.72 0.19 11.17
N THR A 52 -4.96 -0.57 10.36
CA THR A 52 -5.43 -1.24 9.15
C THR A 52 -6.65 -2.12 9.45
N LEU A 53 -6.55 -2.97 10.48
CA LEU A 53 -7.65 -3.86 10.88
C LEU A 53 -8.89 -3.08 11.33
N THR A 54 -8.72 -1.98 12.05
CA THR A 54 -9.84 -1.12 12.46
C THR A 54 -10.50 -0.47 11.24
N GLY A 55 -9.71 -0.04 10.26
CA GLY A 55 -10.20 0.45 8.97
C GLY A 55 -11.06 -0.59 8.27
N PHE A 56 -10.56 -1.81 8.16
CA PHE A 56 -11.27 -2.94 7.55
C PHE A 56 -12.60 -3.26 8.22
N LEU A 57 -12.67 -3.18 9.55
CA LEU A 57 -13.91 -3.41 10.29
C LEU A 57 -15.04 -2.44 9.88
N PHE A 58 -14.73 -1.19 9.53
CA PHE A 58 -15.75 -0.26 9.02
C PHE A 58 -16.37 -0.75 7.71
N VAL A 59 -15.56 -1.33 6.82
CA VAL A 59 -16.08 -1.88 5.55
C VAL A 59 -16.89 -3.14 5.81
N VAL A 60 -16.45 -4.02 6.72
CA VAL A 60 -17.22 -5.22 7.11
C VAL A 60 -18.58 -4.83 7.70
N ILE A 61 -18.63 -3.81 8.57
CA ILE A 61 -19.88 -3.30 9.13
C ILE A 61 -20.79 -2.76 8.02
N ASN A 62 -20.25 -1.98 7.08
CA ASN A 62 -21.03 -1.46 5.95
C ASN A 62 -21.52 -2.58 5.03
N PHE A 63 -20.71 -3.59 4.75
CA PHE A 63 -21.09 -4.77 3.99
C PHE A 63 -22.28 -5.49 4.63
N VAL A 64 -22.21 -5.79 5.94
CA VAL A 64 -23.31 -6.41 6.67
C VAL A 64 -24.55 -5.52 6.68
N THR A 65 -24.38 -4.20 6.84
CA THR A 65 -25.48 -3.24 6.82
C THR A 65 -26.17 -3.21 5.46
N VAL A 66 -25.43 -3.17 4.36
CA VAL A 66 -25.99 -3.21 3.00
C VAL A 66 -26.75 -4.50 2.78
N LEU A 67 -26.18 -5.65 3.16
CA LEU A 67 -26.87 -6.94 3.00
C LEU A 67 -28.11 -7.09 3.89
N TRP A 68 -28.15 -6.41 5.04
CA TRP A 68 -29.32 -6.40 5.91
C TRP A 68 -30.52 -5.69 5.25
N TYR A 69 -30.28 -4.57 4.56
CA TYR A 69 -31.33 -3.80 3.90
C TYR A 69 -31.61 -4.25 2.46
N ASN A 70 -30.58 -4.71 1.75
CA ASN A 70 -30.64 -5.11 0.35
C ASN A 70 -29.88 -6.43 0.12
N PRO A 71 -30.48 -7.58 0.50
CA PRO A 71 -29.86 -8.90 0.35
C PRO A 71 -29.76 -9.36 -1.11
N THR A 72 -30.50 -8.74 -2.03
CA THR A 72 -30.58 -9.08 -3.46
C THR A 72 -29.82 -8.10 -4.36
N LEU A 73 -29.27 -7.03 -3.78
CA LEU A 73 -28.53 -5.95 -4.46
C LEU A 73 -29.34 -5.15 -5.50
N ASP A 74 -30.67 -5.21 -5.47
CA ASP A 74 -31.58 -4.61 -6.45
C ASP A 74 -32.59 -3.61 -5.85
N HIS A 75 -32.65 -3.49 -4.52
CA HIS A 75 -33.56 -2.59 -3.82
C HIS A 75 -32.88 -1.32 -3.28
N ASP A 76 -33.61 -0.21 -3.27
CA ASP A 76 -33.13 1.04 -2.67
C ASP A 76 -33.06 0.93 -1.13
N CYS A 77 -31.91 1.32 -0.58
CA CYS A 77 -31.66 1.42 0.86
C CYS A 77 -31.98 2.82 1.39
N PRO A 78 -32.20 2.96 2.71
CA PRO A 78 -32.29 4.27 3.33
C PRO A 78 -31.04 5.13 3.05
N PRO A 79 -31.19 6.46 2.83
CA PRO A 79 -30.06 7.34 2.46
C PRO A 79 -28.87 7.33 3.42
N TRP A 80 -29.12 7.09 4.71
CA TRP A 80 -28.07 7.02 5.72
C TRP A 80 -27.15 5.80 5.53
N VAL A 81 -27.63 4.71 4.93
CA VAL A 81 -26.81 3.51 4.63
C VAL A 81 -25.79 3.86 3.54
N TYR A 82 -26.20 4.63 2.53
CA TYR A 82 -25.30 5.11 1.49
C TYR A 82 -24.28 6.11 2.05
N ALA A 83 -24.72 7.00 2.96
CA ALA A 83 -23.81 7.92 3.66
C ALA A 83 -22.80 7.16 4.55
N SER A 84 -23.22 6.11 5.26
CA SER A 84 -22.31 5.29 6.07
C SER A 84 -21.31 4.53 5.21
N CYS A 85 -21.71 4.06 4.02
CA CYS A 85 -20.80 3.45 3.04
C CYS A 85 -19.74 4.44 2.56
N ALA A 86 -20.13 5.67 2.22
CA ALA A 86 -19.20 6.73 1.82
C ALA A 86 -18.19 7.05 2.93
N ILE A 87 -18.68 7.24 4.16
CA ILE A 87 -17.84 7.56 5.32
C ILE A 87 -16.92 6.38 5.65
N GLY A 88 -17.45 5.15 5.69
CA GLY A 88 -16.66 3.99 6.07
C GLY A 88 -15.58 3.63 5.04
N LEU A 89 -15.85 3.76 3.74
CA LEU A 89 -14.83 3.58 2.71
C LEU A 89 -13.76 4.68 2.77
N PHE A 90 -14.16 5.93 3.03
CA PHE A 90 -13.21 7.03 3.23
C PHE A 90 -12.34 6.83 4.48
N LEU A 91 -12.93 6.35 5.58
CA LEU A 91 -12.20 6.01 6.80
C LEU A 91 -11.24 4.84 6.58
N TYR A 92 -11.67 3.80 5.85
CA TYR A 92 -10.81 2.69 5.45
C TYR A 92 -9.56 3.19 4.73
N GLN A 93 -9.73 3.93 3.63
CA GLN A 93 -8.64 4.51 2.85
C GLN A 93 -7.72 5.39 3.70
N THR A 94 -8.30 6.14 4.63
CA THR A 94 -7.54 7.01 5.51
C THR A 94 -6.69 6.21 6.50
N PHE A 95 -7.23 5.12 7.04
CA PHE A 95 -6.56 4.31 8.05
C PHE A 95 -5.44 3.48 7.43
N ASP A 96 -5.71 2.93 6.25
CA ASP A 96 -4.77 2.28 5.34
C ASP A 96 -3.55 3.20 5.06
N ALA A 97 -3.78 4.41 4.52
CA ALA A 97 -2.67 5.32 4.26
C ALA A 97 -1.87 5.71 5.51
N VAL A 98 -2.52 5.80 6.68
CA VAL A 98 -1.93 6.23 7.95
C VAL A 98 -1.11 5.14 8.62
N ASP A 99 -1.39 3.86 8.38
CA ASP A 99 -0.64 2.76 9.00
C ASP A 99 0.85 2.82 8.66
N GLY A 100 1.21 3.13 7.41
CA GLY A 100 2.58 3.18 6.94
C GLY A 100 3.28 4.41 7.47
N MET A 101 2.55 5.52 7.65
CA MET A 101 3.07 6.71 8.32
C MET A 101 3.32 6.43 9.81
N GLN A 102 2.42 5.73 10.48
CA GLN A 102 2.56 5.34 11.88
C GLN A 102 3.70 4.33 12.07
N ALA A 103 3.89 3.39 11.13
CA ALA A 103 5.01 2.45 11.14
C ALA A 103 6.35 3.17 11.04
N ARG A 104 6.45 4.18 10.18
CA ARG A 104 7.64 5.04 10.08
C ARG A 104 7.85 5.88 11.35
N ARG A 105 6.78 6.45 11.91
CA ARG A 105 6.81 7.27 13.14
C ARG A 105 7.24 6.46 14.37
N THR A 106 6.77 5.23 14.50
CA THR A 106 7.09 4.32 15.61
C THR A 106 8.34 3.46 15.38
N ARG A 107 8.97 3.58 14.18
CA ARG A 107 10.09 2.75 13.71
C ARG A 107 9.79 1.24 13.72
N GLN A 108 8.55 0.89 13.41
CA GLN A 108 8.03 -0.49 13.35
C GLN A 108 7.76 -0.94 11.90
N SER A 109 8.39 -0.31 10.90
CA SER A 109 8.30 -0.76 9.51
C SER A 109 8.86 -2.18 9.38
N SER A 110 8.03 -3.12 8.93
CA SER A 110 8.39 -4.53 8.80
C SER A 110 7.74 -5.14 7.55
N PRO A 111 8.31 -6.24 7.00
CA PRO A 111 7.69 -7.01 5.92
C PRO A 111 6.29 -7.52 6.28
N LEU A 112 6.04 -7.78 7.57
CA LEU A 112 4.73 -8.20 8.06
C LEU A 112 3.66 -7.11 7.86
N GLY A 113 4.02 -5.85 8.05
CA GLY A 113 3.07 -4.74 7.91
C GLY A 113 2.54 -4.64 6.48
N GLU A 114 3.42 -4.71 5.49
CA GLU A 114 3.06 -4.72 4.07
C GLU A 114 2.21 -5.95 3.68
N LEU A 115 2.60 -7.15 4.14
CA LEU A 115 1.79 -8.34 3.92
C LEU A 115 0.38 -8.17 4.47
N PHE A 116 0.27 -7.66 5.71
CA PHE A 116 -0.99 -7.50 6.40
C PHE A 116 -1.89 -6.51 5.67
N ASP A 117 -1.34 -5.35 5.33
CA ASP A 117 -1.97 -4.29 4.55
C ASP A 117 -2.55 -4.79 3.23
N HIS A 118 -1.70 -5.37 2.38
CA HIS A 118 -2.12 -5.86 1.07
C HIS A 118 -3.11 -7.05 1.15
N SER A 119 -3.02 -7.88 2.20
CA SER A 119 -3.98 -8.97 2.41
C SER A 119 -5.37 -8.46 2.82
N VAL A 120 -5.41 -7.37 3.60
CA VAL A 120 -6.65 -6.69 3.97
C VAL A 120 -7.26 -6.01 2.75
N ASP A 121 -6.46 -5.33 1.94
CA ASP A 121 -6.86 -4.75 0.66
C ASP A 121 -7.45 -5.77 -0.32
N ALA A 122 -6.85 -6.97 -0.38
CA ALA A 122 -7.34 -8.05 -1.22
C ALA A 122 -8.77 -8.48 -0.84
N CYS A 123 -9.03 -8.62 0.46
CA CYS A 123 -10.37 -8.92 0.99
C CYS A 123 -11.33 -7.75 0.75
N ASN A 124 -10.87 -6.53 1.01
CA ASN A 124 -11.65 -5.31 0.86
C ASN A 124 -12.11 -5.10 -0.59
N THR A 125 -11.30 -5.49 -1.58
CA THR A 125 -11.64 -5.39 -3.00
C THR A 125 -12.96 -6.12 -3.32
N ALA A 126 -13.15 -7.35 -2.83
CA ALA A 126 -14.38 -8.11 -3.09
C ALA A 126 -15.59 -7.54 -2.33
N LEU A 127 -15.41 -7.18 -1.05
CA LEU A 127 -16.47 -6.58 -0.24
C LEU A 127 -16.91 -5.22 -0.78
N GLY A 128 -15.95 -4.39 -1.21
CA GLY A 128 -16.18 -3.09 -1.80
C GLY A 128 -17.00 -3.15 -3.09
N VAL A 129 -16.79 -4.17 -3.93
CA VAL A 129 -17.61 -4.38 -5.13
C VAL A 129 -19.04 -4.79 -4.77
N ILE A 130 -19.23 -5.64 -3.75
CA ILE A 130 -20.59 -6.03 -3.32
C ILE A 130 -21.34 -4.81 -2.76
N ILE A 131 -20.66 -3.98 -1.95
CA ILE A 131 -21.21 -2.71 -1.46
C ILE A 131 -21.55 -1.80 -2.64
N PHE A 132 -20.64 -1.64 -3.60
CA PHE A 132 -20.87 -0.83 -4.79
C PHE A 132 -22.09 -1.32 -5.57
N ALA A 133 -22.20 -2.62 -5.83
CA ALA A 133 -23.34 -3.21 -6.51
C ALA A 133 -24.66 -2.95 -5.77
N GLY A 134 -24.68 -3.04 -4.44
CA GLY A 134 -25.85 -2.71 -3.62
C GLY A 134 -26.17 -1.21 -3.55
N VAL A 135 -25.19 -0.33 -3.71
CA VAL A 135 -25.41 1.14 -3.76
C VAL A 135 -25.95 1.57 -5.13
N THR A 136 -25.45 0.96 -6.21
CA THR A 136 -25.87 1.28 -7.58
C THR A 136 -27.04 0.43 -8.08
N ASN A 137 -27.58 -0.46 -7.25
CA ASN A 137 -28.63 -1.44 -7.56
C ASN A 137 -28.35 -2.31 -8.79
N LEU A 138 -27.10 -2.79 -8.96
CA LEU A 138 -26.76 -3.64 -10.11
C LEU A 138 -27.45 -5.02 -10.07
N GLY A 139 -28.00 -5.41 -8.92
CA GLY A 139 -28.67 -6.68 -8.70
C GLY A 139 -27.73 -7.89 -8.82
N GLN A 140 -28.31 -9.07 -8.81
CA GLN A 140 -27.62 -10.33 -9.08
C GLN A 140 -27.47 -10.56 -10.59
N THR A 141 -26.71 -9.68 -11.25
CA THR A 141 -26.56 -9.68 -12.71
C THR A 141 -25.11 -9.87 -13.15
N TRP A 142 -24.92 -10.12 -14.45
CA TRP A 142 -23.59 -10.12 -15.07
C TRP A 142 -22.83 -8.80 -14.85
N GLY A 143 -23.51 -7.66 -14.71
CA GLY A 143 -22.85 -6.38 -14.44
C GLY A 143 -22.10 -6.37 -13.10
N THR A 144 -22.69 -6.99 -12.08
CA THR A 144 -22.06 -7.16 -10.75
C THR A 144 -20.84 -8.08 -10.83
N ILE A 145 -20.96 -9.20 -11.57
CA ILE A 145 -19.85 -10.15 -11.77
C ILE A 145 -18.70 -9.52 -12.55
N LEU A 146 -19.00 -8.79 -13.64
CA LEU A 146 -18.00 -8.07 -14.43
C LEU A 146 -17.28 -6.99 -13.61
N SER A 147 -18.01 -6.30 -12.72
CA SER A 147 -17.41 -5.33 -11.79
C SER A 147 -16.44 -6.00 -10.82
N LEU A 148 -16.79 -7.19 -10.29
CA LEU A 148 -15.90 -7.96 -9.42
C LEU A 148 -14.64 -8.38 -10.17
N PHE A 149 -14.77 -8.91 -11.38
CA PHE A 149 -13.64 -9.30 -12.19
C PHE A 149 -12.73 -8.12 -12.51
N GLY A 150 -13.28 -6.96 -12.91
CA GLY A 150 -12.47 -5.77 -13.16
C GLY A 150 -11.64 -5.35 -11.95
N ALA A 151 -12.25 -5.30 -10.77
CA ALA A 151 -11.56 -4.92 -9.53
C ALA A 151 -10.49 -5.94 -9.11
N THR A 152 -10.86 -7.23 -9.04
CA THR A 152 -9.95 -8.31 -8.64
C THR A 152 -8.81 -8.53 -9.61
N MET A 153 -9.04 -8.39 -10.92
CA MET A 153 -8.00 -8.45 -11.95
C MET A 153 -7.02 -7.32 -11.82
N THR A 154 -7.51 -6.09 -11.62
CA THR A 154 -6.63 -4.92 -11.46
C THR A 154 -5.68 -5.15 -10.29
N PHE A 155 -6.21 -5.61 -9.15
CA PHE A 155 -5.40 -5.90 -7.96
C PHE A 155 -4.40 -7.03 -8.21
N TYR A 156 -4.83 -8.15 -8.82
CA TYR A 156 -3.93 -9.26 -9.16
C TYR A 156 -2.78 -8.84 -10.07
N VAL A 157 -3.08 -8.10 -11.15
CA VAL A 157 -2.08 -7.66 -12.13
C VAL A 157 -1.11 -6.67 -11.51
N GLN A 158 -1.57 -5.77 -10.64
CA GLN A 158 -0.69 -4.83 -9.93
C GLN A 158 0.27 -5.55 -8.97
N THR A 159 -0.21 -6.54 -8.21
CA THR A 159 0.69 -7.32 -7.36
C THR A 159 1.62 -8.23 -8.16
N TRP A 160 1.19 -8.72 -9.33
CA TRP A 160 2.06 -9.45 -10.26
C TRP A 160 3.17 -8.55 -10.83
N ASP A 161 2.82 -7.30 -11.18
CA ASP A 161 3.78 -6.29 -11.62
C ASP A 161 4.82 -6.03 -10.52
N GLU A 162 4.37 -5.78 -9.28
CA GLU A 162 5.23 -5.62 -8.11
C GLU A 162 6.13 -6.84 -7.86
N TYR A 163 5.59 -8.07 -7.94
CA TYR A 163 6.38 -9.29 -7.74
C TYR A 163 7.56 -9.38 -8.71
N TYR A 164 7.37 -9.04 -9.99
CA TYR A 164 8.45 -9.13 -10.99
C TYR A 164 9.35 -7.89 -11.03
N THR A 165 8.81 -6.70 -10.82
CA THR A 165 9.59 -5.44 -10.85
C THR A 165 10.27 -5.14 -9.52
N GLN A 166 9.79 -5.73 -8.42
CA GLN A 166 10.23 -5.49 -7.04
C GLN A 166 9.96 -4.06 -6.54
N VAL A 167 9.07 -3.33 -7.24
CA VAL A 167 8.69 -1.96 -6.89
C VAL A 167 7.20 -1.81 -7.13
N LEU A 168 6.46 -1.35 -6.13
CA LEU A 168 5.07 -0.96 -6.31
C LEU A 168 5.01 0.41 -6.98
N THR A 169 4.64 0.45 -8.26
CA THR A 169 4.47 1.71 -9.00
C THR A 169 2.99 2.06 -9.10
N LEU A 170 2.59 3.15 -8.45
CA LEU A 170 1.23 3.68 -8.56
C LEU A 170 1.16 4.72 -9.69
N GLY A 171 0.21 4.56 -10.60
CA GLY A 171 0.05 5.41 -11.78
C GLY A 171 -0.30 6.88 -11.46
N ILE A 172 -0.08 7.77 -12.44
CA ILE A 172 -0.32 9.22 -12.30
C ILE A 172 -1.83 9.54 -12.28
N ILE A 173 -2.63 8.81 -13.06
CA ILE A 173 -4.08 8.94 -13.20
C ILE A 173 -4.66 7.52 -13.07
N SER A 174 -5.75 7.38 -12.30
CA SER A 174 -6.38 6.08 -11.96
C SER A 174 -5.56 5.19 -11.03
N GLY A 175 -4.86 5.77 -10.05
CA GLY A 175 -4.34 5.00 -8.92
C GLY A 175 -5.47 4.47 -8.02
N PRO A 176 -5.18 3.55 -7.10
CA PRO A 176 -6.15 3.02 -6.15
C PRO A 176 -6.85 4.14 -5.35
N VAL A 177 -6.09 5.18 -5.00
CA VAL A 177 -6.57 6.34 -4.25
C VAL A 177 -7.66 7.11 -4.99
N GLU A 178 -7.45 7.43 -6.26
CA GLU A 178 -8.44 8.11 -7.11
C GLU A 178 -9.70 7.26 -7.30
N GLY A 179 -9.53 5.95 -7.49
CA GLY A 179 -10.63 5.00 -7.63
C GLY A 179 -11.51 4.99 -6.38
N VAL A 180 -10.90 4.86 -5.20
CA VAL A 180 -11.63 4.85 -3.91
C VAL A 180 -12.34 6.18 -3.64
N LEU A 181 -11.70 7.32 -3.92
CA LEU A 181 -12.36 8.63 -3.77
C LEU A 181 -13.53 8.81 -4.74
N THR A 182 -13.43 8.27 -5.95
CA THR A 182 -14.53 8.26 -6.92
C THR A 182 -15.71 7.44 -6.37
N LEU A 183 -15.45 6.26 -5.80
CA LEU A 183 -16.48 5.44 -5.15
C LEU A 183 -17.12 6.16 -3.95
N CYS A 184 -16.33 6.80 -3.09
CA CYS A 184 -16.85 7.62 -1.99
C CYS A 184 -17.77 8.74 -2.50
N THR A 185 -17.43 9.37 -3.63
CA THR A 185 -18.25 10.41 -4.26
C THR A 185 -19.56 9.83 -4.80
N VAL A 186 -19.50 8.67 -5.47
CA VAL A 186 -20.69 7.94 -5.95
C VAL A 186 -21.61 7.59 -4.78
N PHE A 187 -21.07 7.10 -3.66
CA PHE A 187 -21.85 6.75 -2.48
C PHE A 187 -22.50 7.97 -1.82
N ALA A 188 -21.74 9.05 -1.66
CA ALA A 188 -22.26 10.31 -1.11
C ALA A 188 -23.34 10.95 -2.00
N PHE A 189 -23.14 10.90 -3.32
CA PHE A 189 -24.12 11.38 -4.28
C PHE A 189 -25.40 10.54 -4.25
N THR A 190 -25.27 9.20 -4.16
CA THR A 190 -26.43 8.30 -4.03
C THR A 190 -27.20 8.57 -2.74
N ALA A 191 -26.50 8.88 -1.63
CA ALA A 191 -27.11 9.30 -0.38
C ALA A 191 -27.89 10.62 -0.53
N TYR A 192 -27.34 11.60 -1.27
CA TYR A 192 -28.01 12.88 -1.52
C TYR A 192 -29.27 12.72 -2.40
N GLN A 193 -29.17 11.92 -3.45
CA GLN A 193 -30.29 11.69 -4.37
C GLN A 193 -31.41 10.82 -3.78
N GLY A 194 -31.07 10.03 -2.76
CA GLY A 194 -32.03 9.26 -1.96
C GLY A 194 -32.36 7.87 -2.50
N GLY A 195 -31.60 7.35 -3.47
CA GLY A 195 -31.81 6.01 -4.05
C GLY A 195 -30.78 5.64 -5.12
N GLY A 196 -30.39 4.35 -5.16
CA GLY A 196 -29.54 3.74 -6.18
C GLY A 196 -30.23 3.60 -7.55
N SER A 197 -31.56 3.67 -7.59
CA SER A 197 -32.37 3.72 -8.82
C SER A 197 -31.98 4.87 -9.77
N PHE A 198 -31.35 5.94 -9.26
CA PHE A 198 -30.81 7.02 -10.09
C PHE A 198 -29.85 6.52 -11.18
N TRP A 199 -28.99 5.54 -10.86
CA TRP A 199 -27.95 5.05 -11.77
C TRP A 199 -28.49 4.27 -12.98
N HIS A 200 -29.78 3.93 -12.96
CA HIS A 200 -30.47 3.26 -14.06
C HIS A 200 -31.07 4.23 -15.08
N ARG A 201 -30.99 5.54 -14.83
CA ARG A 201 -31.46 6.56 -15.78
C ARG A 201 -30.50 6.69 -16.97
N PRO A 202 -30.99 7.02 -18.17
CA PRO A 202 -30.14 7.31 -19.32
C PRO A 202 -29.14 8.43 -19.02
N MET A 203 -27.85 8.15 -19.20
CA MET A 203 -26.78 9.09 -18.86
C MET A 203 -26.85 10.37 -19.70
N LEU A 204 -27.01 10.21 -21.02
CA LEU A 204 -26.95 11.32 -21.97
C LEU A 204 -28.13 12.29 -21.80
N GLU A 205 -29.32 11.75 -21.54
CA GLU A 205 -30.51 12.55 -21.21
C GLU A 205 -30.34 13.31 -19.88
N THR A 206 -29.82 12.63 -18.85
CA THR A 206 -29.64 13.22 -17.52
C THR A 206 -28.58 14.35 -17.53
N ILE A 207 -27.57 14.25 -18.40
CA ILE A 207 -26.54 15.28 -18.59
C ILE A 207 -27.04 16.42 -19.49
N GLY A 208 -28.19 16.27 -20.15
CA GLY A 208 -28.80 17.29 -21.01
C GLY A 208 -28.20 17.36 -22.42
N VAL A 209 -27.59 16.26 -22.91
CA VAL A 209 -27.09 16.18 -24.29
C VAL A 209 -28.29 16.02 -25.22
N PRO A 210 -28.54 16.94 -26.17
CA PRO A 210 -29.66 16.82 -27.10
C PRO A 210 -29.46 15.59 -27.99
N LYS A 211 -30.55 14.86 -28.25
CA LYS A 211 -30.55 13.73 -29.18
C LYS A 211 -30.19 14.22 -30.58
N LEU A 212 -28.97 13.95 -31.02
CA LEU A 212 -28.54 14.20 -32.39
C LEU A 212 -29.16 13.12 -33.29
N ASP A 213 -29.71 13.50 -34.45
CA ASP A 213 -30.38 12.59 -35.40
C ASP A 213 -29.48 11.46 -35.92
N VAL A 214 -28.16 11.57 -35.74
CA VAL A 214 -27.14 10.60 -36.16
C VAL A 214 -26.85 9.55 -35.06
N MET A 215 -27.30 9.75 -33.81
CA MET A 215 -27.00 8.83 -32.72
C MET A 215 -28.00 7.65 -32.67
N PRO A 216 -27.53 6.39 -32.62
CA PRO A 216 -28.39 5.24 -32.44
C PRO A 216 -29.19 5.34 -31.13
N ALA A 217 -30.51 5.09 -31.18
CA ALA A 217 -31.38 5.11 -30.00
C ALA A 217 -30.86 4.26 -28.82
N PRO A 218 -30.30 3.04 -29.02
CA PRO A 218 -29.76 2.24 -27.91
C PRO A 218 -28.57 2.87 -27.20
N LEU A 219 -27.80 3.73 -27.88
CA LEU A 219 -26.66 4.43 -27.28
C LEU A 219 -27.12 5.61 -26.41
N TYR A 220 -28.18 6.29 -26.84
CA TYR A 220 -28.73 7.44 -26.14
C TYR A 220 -29.43 7.05 -24.82
N GLU A 221 -30.16 5.93 -24.84
CA GLU A 221 -30.92 5.41 -23.70
C GLU A 221 -30.06 4.59 -22.72
N MET A 222 -28.76 4.49 -22.97
CA MET A 222 -27.85 3.66 -22.16
C MET A 222 -27.73 4.22 -20.72
N PRO A 223 -27.98 3.40 -19.69
CA PRO A 223 -27.94 3.83 -18.30
C PRO A 223 -26.52 4.09 -17.81
N PHE A 224 -26.36 4.87 -16.73
CA PHE A 224 -25.04 5.14 -16.13
C PHE A 224 -24.29 3.86 -15.76
N THR A 225 -24.99 2.82 -15.30
CA THR A 225 -24.40 1.52 -14.95
C THR A 225 -23.66 0.85 -16.11
N GLN A 226 -24.22 0.91 -17.33
CA GLN A 226 -23.56 0.35 -18.51
C GLN A 226 -22.37 1.18 -18.97
N TRP A 227 -22.49 2.52 -18.92
CA TRP A 227 -21.38 3.41 -19.21
C TRP A 227 -20.20 3.21 -18.25
N TYR A 228 -20.47 3.00 -16.95
CA TYR A 228 -19.47 2.65 -15.97
C TYR A 228 -18.73 1.35 -16.35
N LEU A 229 -19.46 0.31 -16.76
CA LEU A 229 -18.84 -0.96 -17.15
C LEU A 229 -17.95 -0.82 -18.40
N ILE A 230 -18.40 -0.05 -19.41
CA ILE A 230 -17.61 0.22 -20.61
C ILE A 230 -16.34 0.99 -20.26
N TYR A 231 -16.48 2.06 -19.47
CA TYR A 231 -15.35 2.87 -19.02
C TYR A 231 -14.36 2.03 -18.19
N GLY A 232 -14.86 1.22 -17.26
CA GLY A 232 -14.06 0.29 -16.46
C GLY A 232 -13.32 -0.72 -17.32
N ALA A 233 -13.96 -1.29 -18.34
CA ALA A 233 -13.32 -2.22 -19.27
C ALA A 233 -12.19 -1.57 -20.08
N ILE A 234 -12.39 -0.33 -20.54
CA ILE A 234 -11.36 0.44 -21.25
C ILE A 234 -10.16 0.69 -20.34
N ILE A 235 -10.39 1.17 -19.11
CA ILE A 235 -9.29 1.39 -18.15
C ILE A 235 -8.56 0.10 -17.85
N LEU A 236 -9.29 -0.99 -17.60
CA LEU A 236 -8.72 -2.29 -17.28
C LEU A 236 -7.80 -2.79 -18.40
N PHE A 237 -8.21 -2.62 -19.65
CA PHE A 237 -7.41 -3.00 -20.82
C PHE A 237 -6.08 -2.22 -20.85
N PHE A 238 -6.13 -0.90 -20.71
CA PHE A 238 -4.92 -0.07 -20.72
C PHE A 238 -4.04 -0.30 -19.49
N ALA A 239 -4.62 -0.46 -18.30
CA ALA A 239 -3.90 -0.72 -17.07
C ALA A 239 -3.15 -2.06 -17.16
N THR A 240 -3.83 -3.12 -17.62
CA THR A 240 -3.22 -4.44 -17.80
C THR A 240 -2.11 -4.41 -18.84
N GLY A 241 -2.36 -3.79 -20.00
CA GLY A 241 -1.35 -3.63 -21.05
C GLY A 241 -0.12 -2.85 -20.57
N SER A 242 -0.34 -1.77 -19.79
CA SER A 242 0.74 -0.97 -19.21
C SER A 242 1.60 -1.78 -18.23
N SER A 243 0.99 -2.56 -17.33
CA SER A 243 1.73 -3.42 -16.39
C SER A 243 2.52 -4.52 -17.11
N ILE A 244 1.95 -5.13 -18.15
CA ILE A 244 2.68 -6.12 -18.96
C ILE A 244 3.91 -5.49 -19.62
N MET A 245 3.75 -4.32 -20.26
CA MET A 245 4.88 -3.61 -20.88
C MET A 245 5.94 -3.21 -19.84
N HIS A 246 5.53 -2.79 -18.65
CA HIS A 246 6.42 -2.42 -17.56
C HIS A 246 7.27 -3.61 -17.09
N VAL A 247 6.64 -4.75 -16.78
CA VAL A 247 7.35 -5.98 -16.39
C VAL A 247 8.32 -6.43 -17.47
N MET A 248 7.88 -6.46 -18.74
CA MET A 248 8.74 -6.87 -19.85
C MET A 248 9.96 -5.96 -20.00
N LYS A 249 9.78 -4.64 -19.85
CA LYS A 249 10.87 -3.68 -19.91
C LYS A 249 11.87 -3.88 -18.78
N VAL A 250 11.42 -4.01 -17.53
CA VAL A 250 12.30 -4.20 -16.37
C VAL A 250 13.06 -5.53 -16.45
N GLN A 251 12.43 -6.60 -16.94
CA GLN A 251 13.09 -7.89 -17.11
C GLN A 251 14.12 -7.87 -18.25
N ALA A 252 13.82 -7.17 -19.35
CA ALA A 252 14.78 -6.95 -20.43
C ALA A 252 16.00 -6.16 -19.95
N GLU A 253 15.80 -5.10 -19.16
CA GLU A 253 16.88 -4.31 -18.55
C GLU A 253 17.74 -5.14 -17.58
N ARG A 254 17.15 -6.13 -16.91
CA ARG A 254 17.85 -7.08 -16.03
C ARG A 254 18.53 -8.23 -16.78
N GLY A 255 18.36 -8.33 -18.10
CA GLY A 255 18.90 -9.44 -18.90
C GLY A 255 18.22 -10.78 -18.66
N ASN A 256 17.00 -10.79 -18.12
CA ASN A 256 16.21 -11.99 -17.85
C ASN A 256 15.22 -12.29 -18.99
N ASP A 257 14.68 -13.50 -18.99
CA ASP A 257 13.62 -13.89 -19.93
C ASP A 257 12.37 -13.02 -19.77
N THR A 258 11.94 -12.38 -20.85
CA THR A 258 10.76 -11.49 -20.87
C THR A 258 9.44 -12.24 -20.96
N VAL A 259 9.46 -13.51 -21.42
CA VAL A 259 8.26 -14.32 -21.64
C VAL A 259 7.86 -15.12 -20.41
N LYS A 260 8.83 -15.60 -19.62
CA LYS A 260 8.57 -16.40 -18.41
C LYS A 260 7.63 -15.70 -17.40
N PRO A 261 7.72 -14.38 -17.16
CA PRO A 261 6.79 -13.66 -16.29
C PRO A 261 5.33 -13.74 -16.73
N LEU A 262 5.05 -13.84 -18.04
CA LEU A 262 3.69 -13.91 -18.58
C LEU A 262 2.97 -15.20 -18.14
N CYS A 263 3.72 -16.27 -17.85
CA CYS A 263 3.14 -17.48 -17.26
C CYS A 263 2.47 -17.20 -15.90
N GLY A 264 2.91 -16.18 -15.17
CA GLY A 264 2.29 -15.73 -13.92
C GLY A 264 0.85 -15.22 -14.09
N LEU A 265 0.42 -14.91 -15.33
CA LEU A 265 -0.96 -14.51 -15.64
C LEU A 265 -1.88 -15.71 -15.96
N ILE A 266 -1.34 -16.92 -16.11
CA ILE A 266 -2.15 -18.12 -16.41
C ILE A 266 -3.22 -18.37 -15.34
N PRO A 267 -2.94 -18.29 -14.02
CA PRO A 267 -3.97 -18.51 -13.01
C PRO A 267 -5.09 -17.47 -13.05
N LEU A 268 -4.75 -16.21 -13.38
CA LEU A 268 -5.74 -15.15 -13.60
C LEU A 268 -6.68 -15.50 -14.77
N VAL A 269 -6.12 -15.90 -15.92
CA VAL A 269 -6.90 -16.35 -17.08
C VAL A 269 -7.76 -17.56 -16.71
N ALA A 270 -7.22 -18.52 -15.98
CA ALA A 270 -7.97 -19.68 -15.52
C ALA A 270 -9.18 -19.28 -14.68
N MET A 271 -9.02 -18.39 -13.69
CA MET A 271 -10.15 -17.86 -12.91
C MET A 271 -11.17 -17.12 -13.78
N TRP A 272 -10.69 -16.25 -14.67
CA TRP A 272 -11.53 -15.47 -15.58
C TRP A 272 -12.28 -16.31 -16.61
N THR A 273 -11.80 -17.52 -16.92
CA THR A 273 -12.53 -18.46 -17.77
C THR A 273 -13.48 -19.35 -16.97
N LEU A 274 -13.02 -19.90 -15.84
CA LEU A 274 -13.78 -20.88 -15.08
C LEU A 274 -14.98 -20.26 -14.38
N ALA A 275 -14.84 -19.04 -13.84
CA ALA A 275 -15.92 -18.40 -13.10
C ALA A 275 -17.15 -18.04 -13.97
N PRO A 276 -17.01 -17.36 -15.13
CA PRO A 276 -18.14 -17.15 -16.03
C PRO A 276 -18.71 -18.45 -16.59
N VAL A 277 -17.86 -19.43 -16.94
CA VAL A 277 -18.33 -20.72 -17.45
C VAL A 277 -19.18 -21.42 -16.40
N TYR A 278 -18.77 -21.41 -15.12
CA TYR A 278 -19.58 -21.99 -14.05
C TYR A 278 -20.93 -21.31 -13.90
N LEU A 279 -20.97 -19.97 -13.92
CA LEU A 279 -22.20 -19.20 -13.83
C LEU A 279 -23.12 -19.38 -15.04
N TYR A 280 -22.54 -19.52 -16.23
CA TYR A 280 -23.30 -19.79 -17.46
C TYR A 280 -23.94 -21.18 -17.44
N LEU A 281 -23.21 -22.18 -16.94
CA LEU A 281 -23.72 -23.54 -16.78
C LEU A 281 -24.78 -23.65 -15.68
N GLN A 282 -24.68 -22.83 -14.63
CA GLN A 282 -25.57 -22.84 -13.47
C GLN A 282 -26.19 -21.46 -13.22
N PRO A 283 -27.22 -21.05 -14.01
CA PRO A 283 -27.83 -19.73 -13.89
C PRO A 283 -28.49 -19.48 -12.52
N ILE A 284 -28.89 -20.54 -11.81
CA ILE A 284 -29.42 -20.47 -10.44
C ILE A 284 -28.41 -19.79 -9.49
N ILE A 285 -27.11 -20.07 -9.67
CA ILE A 285 -26.05 -19.45 -8.85
C ILE A 285 -25.95 -17.96 -9.16
N LEU A 286 -26.04 -17.58 -10.44
CA LEU A 286 -25.99 -16.18 -10.84
C LEU A 286 -27.19 -15.39 -10.31
N GLU A 287 -28.40 -15.92 -10.44
CA GLU A 287 -29.63 -15.16 -10.16
C GLU A 287 -30.01 -15.12 -8.68
N GLN A 288 -29.64 -16.16 -7.90
CA GLN A 288 -30.07 -16.30 -6.50
C GLN A 288 -28.93 -16.32 -5.49
N TYR A 289 -27.73 -16.75 -5.89
CA TYR A 289 -26.59 -16.98 -4.99
C TYR A 289 -25.31 -16.27 -5.46
N SER A 290 -25.45 -15.11 -6.12
CA SER A 290 -24.29 -14.36 -6.64
C SER A 290 -23.37 -13.88 -5.52
N ILE A 291 -23.93 -13.41 -4.39
CA ILE A 291 -23.15 -12.90 -3.25
C ILE A 291 -22.18 -13.93 -2.66
N PRO A 292 -22.61 -15.15 -2.26
CA PRO A 292 -21.67 -16.16 -1.78
C PRO A 292 -20.67 -16.60 -2.86
N PHE A 293 -21.07 -16.59 -4.14
CA PHE A 293 -20.14 -16.83 -5.25
C PHE A 293 -19.08 -15.73 -5.38
N MET A 294 -19.45 -14.46 -5.27
CA MET A 294 -18.53 -13.33 -5.28
C MET A 294 -17.56 -13.38 -4.11
N LEU A 295 -18.03 -13.75 -2.91
CA LEU A 295 -17.18 -13.96 -1.75
C LEU A 295 -16.19 -15.10 -1.97
N LEU A 296 -16.63 -16.22 -2.58
CA LEU A 296 -15.75 -17.33 -2.92
C LEU A 296 -14.64 -16.89 -3.90
N VAL A 297 -15.02 -16.27 -5.02
CA VAL A 297 -14.06 -15.78 -6.03
C VAL A 297 -13.12 -14.73 -5.42
N GLY A 298 -13.66 -13.82 -4.62
CA GLY A 298 -12.89 -12.81 -3.89
C GLY A 298 -11.84 -13.43 -2.95
N LEU A 299 -12.22 -14.47 -2.19
CA LEU A 299 -11.30 -15.19 -1.30
C LEU A 299 -10.25 -15.99 -2.06
N ILE A 300 -10.60 -16.61 -3.20
CA ILE A 300 -9.63 -17.29 -4.06
C ILE A 300 -8.61 -16.28 -4.58
N ASN A 301 -9.06 -15.10 -5.01
CA ASN A 301 -8.18 -14.02 -5.46
C ASN A 301 -7.31 -13.49 -4.31
N ALA A 302 -7.88 -13.25 -3.12
CA ALA A 302 -7.14 -12.81 -1.94
C ALA A 302 -6.08 -13.83 -1.52
N TYR A 303 -6.40 -15.12 -1.57
CA TYR A 303 -5.44 -16.19 -1.34
C TYR A 303 -4.32 -16.20 -2.39
N ALA A 304 -4.65 -16.04 -3.67
CA ALA A 304 -3.68 -16.03 -4.74
C ALA A 304 -2.70 -14.83 -4.62
N VAL A 305 -3.24 -13.64 -4.38
CA VAL A 305 -2.47 -12.41 -4.18
C VAL A 305 -1.63 -12.50 -2.90
N GLY A 306 -2.20 -12.96 -1.78
CA GLY A 306 -1.47 -13.17 -0.54
C GLY A 306 -0.25 -14.08 -0.70
N ASN A 307 -0.40 -15.20 -1.41
CA ASN A 307 0.75 -16.09 -1.69
C ASN A 307 1.81 -15.41 -2.55
N MET A 308 1.41 -14.58 -3.52
CA MET A 308 2.34 -13.83 -4.37
C MET A 308 3.13 -12.78 -3.57
N ILE A 309 2.49 -12.09 -2.63
CA ILE A 309 3.16 -11.16 -1.72
C ILE A 309 4.12 -11.91 -0.81
N VAL A 310 3.71 -13.04 -0.22
CA VAL A 310 4.62 -13.87 0.59
C VAL A 310 5.84 -14.30 -0.23
N ALA A 311 5.64 -14.75 -1.47
CA ALA A 311 6.72 -15.12 -2.38
C ALA A 311 7.65 -13.93 -2.70
N HIS A 312 7.09 -12.72 -2.87
CA HIS A 312 7.84 -11.48 -3.04
C HIS A 312 8.73 -11.19 -1.82
N LEU A 313 8.15 -11.19 -0.61
CA LEU A 313 8.85 -10.87 0.64
C LEU A 313 10.01 -11.83 0.94
N ILE A 314 9.82 -13.13 0.69
CA ILE A 314 10.83 -14.15 0.94
C ILE A 314 11.74 -14.41 -0.27
N LYS A 315 11.55 -13.68 -1.38
CA LYS A 315 12.27 -13.85 -2.66
C LYS A 315 12.22 -15.30 -3.19
N ALA A 316 11.05 -15.91 -3.11
CA ALA A 316 10.78 -17.25 -3.65
C ALA A 316 10.27 -17.20 -5.09
N ASP A 317 10.30 -18.36 -5.75
CA ASP A 317 9.66 -18.57 -7.05
C ASP A 317 8.14 -18.36 -6.98
N PHE A 318 7.54 -18.11 -8.16
CA PHE A 318 6.12 -17.81 -8.27
C PHE A 318 5.25 -18.99 -7.77
N PRO A 319 4.26 -18.76 -6.89
CA PRO A 319 3.58 -19.81 -6.13
C PRO A 319 2.45 -20.50 -6.90
N PHE A 320 2.74 -21.05 -8.09
CA PHE A 320 1.73 -21.69 -8.95
C PHE A 320 0.91 -22.77 -8.23
N SER A 321 1.55 -23.65 -7.45
CA SER A 321 0.88 -24.76 -6.78
C SER A 321 -0.20 -24.31 -5.81
N HIS A 322 0.09 -23.27 -5.01
CA HIS A 322 -0.86 -22.73 -4.05
C HIS A 322 -2.02 -22.06 -4.78
N ILE A 323 -1.73 -21.23 -5.79
CA ILE A 323 -2.78 -20.53 -6.54
C ILE A 323 -3.73 -21.52 -7.24
N PHE A 324 -3.21 -22.52 -7.95
CA PHE A 324 -4.05 -23.53 -8.61
C PHE A 324 -4.84 -24.39 -7.63
N MET A 325 -4.30 -24.67 -6.44
CA MET A 325 -5.04 -25.35 -5.38
C MET A 325 -6.27 -24.53 -4.93
N GLY A 326 -6.13 -23.19 -4.86
CA GLY A 326 -7.25 -22.29 -4.56
C GLY A 326 -8.33 -22.28 -5.65
N ILE A 327 -7.93 -22.43 -6.93
CA ILE A 327 -8.84 -22.44 -8.09
C ILE A 327 -9.53 -23.81 -8.27
N ALA A 328 -8.93 -24.89 -7.75
CA ALA A 328 -9.40 -26.26 -7.94
C ALA A 328 -10.90 -26.49 -7.61
N PRO A 329 -11.48 -25.94 -6.52
CA PRO A 329 -12.92 -26.10 -6.26
C PRO A 329 -13.80 -25.52 -7.37
N LEU A 330 -13.41 -24.37 -7.93
CA LEU A 330 -14.13 -23.77 -9.05
C LEU A 330 -14.01 -24.65 -10.31
N ALA A 331 -12.81 -25.17 -10.59
CA ALA A 331 -12.58 -26.07 -11.72
C ALA A 331 -13.41 -27.36 -11.60
N LEU A 332 -13.50 -27.95 -10.42
CA LEU A 332 -14.30 -29.14 -10.17
C LEU A 332 -15.80 -28.87 -10.36
N GLY A 333 -16.30 -27.72 -9.89
CA GLY A 333 -17.69 -27.31 -10.14
C GLY A 333 -18.02 -27.16 -11.63
N VAL A 334 -17.10 -26.58 -12.42
CA VAL A 334 -17.23 -26.48 -13.87
C VAL A 334 -17.22 -27.86 -14.53
N LEU A 335 -16.27 -28.73 -14.15
CA LEU A 335 -16.15 -30.07 -14.73
C LEU A 335 -17.40 -30.91 -14.47
N ASP A 336 -17.94 -30.90 -13.25
CA ASP A 336 -19.16 -31.63 -12.93
C ASP A 336 -20.39 -31.07 -13.68
N SER A 337 -20.47 -29.74 -13.86
CA SER A 337 -21.56 -29.10 -14.60
C SER A 337 -21.46 -29.33 -16.11
N ALA A 338 -20.24 -29.40 -16.67
CA ALA A 338 -20.00 -29.57 -18.10
C ALA A 338 -20.04 -31.04 -18.55
N ALA A 339 -19.71 -31.99 -17.67
CA ALA A 339 -19.62 -33.41 -18.01
C ALA A 339 -20.93 -34.03 -18.56
N PRO A 340 -22.13 -33.68 -18.06
CA PRO A 340 -23.39 -34.16 -18.65
C PRO A 340 -23.62 -33.63 -20.06
N LEU A 341 -23.26 -32.37 -20.32
CA LEU A 341 -23.39 -31.73 -21.64
C LEU A 341 -22.45 -32.36 -22.67
N LEU A 342 -21.28 -32.80 -22.22
CA LEU A 342 -20.27 -33.48 -23.05
C LEU A 342 -20.48 -35.00 -23.15
N GLY A 343 -21.50 -35.55 -22.48
CA GLY A 343 -21.79 -36.99 -22.48
C GLY A 343 -20.73 -37.85 -21.77
N LEU A 344 -19.92 -37.26 -20.88
CA LEU A 344 -18.84 -37.94 -20.18
C LEU A 344 -19.34 -38.74 -18.96
N TRP A 345 -20.07 -38.07 -18.06
CA TRP A 345 -20.71 -38.69 -16.89
C TRP A 345 -21.93 -37.90 -16.42
N GLN A 346 -22.80 -38.54 -15.64
CA GLN A 346 -23.95 -37.89 -14.98
C GLN A 346 -23.44 -37.01 -13.83
N SER A 347 -23.94 -35.78 -13.72
CA SER A 347 -23.50 -34.82 -12.68
C SER A 347 -23.74 -35.41 -11.29
N ILE A 348 -22.68 -35.42 -10.49
CA ILE A 348 -22.70 -35.96 -9.12
C ILE A 348 -23.41 -34.96 -8.19
N LEU A 349 -23.24 -33.66 -8.45
CA LEU A 349 -23.87 -32.59 -7.69
C LEU A 349 -25.34 -32.37 -8.11
N GLY A 350 -25.74 -32.91 -9.26
CA GLY A 350 -27.07 -32.73 -9.84
C GLY A 350 -27.33 -31.28 -10.29
N ASN A 351 -28.60 -30.98 -10.56
CA ASN A 351 -29.05 -29.64 -10.97
C ASN A 351 -29.79 -28.97 -9.80
N GLY A 352 -29.28 -27.83 -9.32
CA GLY A 352 -29.90 -27.03 -8.27
C GLY A 352 -29.28 -27.23 -6.87
N SER A 353 -29.97 -27.95 -5.98
CA SER A 353 -29.65 -27.97 -4.54
C SER A 353 -28.24 -28.47 -4.20
N GLY A 354 -27.73 -29.49 -4.91
CA GLY A 354 -26.38 -29.99 -4.70
C GLY A 354 -25.29 -29.02 -5.17
N GLN A 355 -25.54 -28.25 -6.23
CA GLN A 355 -24.63 -27.17 -6.68
C GLN A 355 -24.60 -26.02 -5.66
N VAL A 356 -25.75 -25.66 -5.08
CA VAL A 356 -25.81 -24.64 -4.02
C VAL A 356 -25.08 -25.12 -2.77
N ALA A 357 -25.30 -26.37 -2.34
CA ALA A 357 -24.58 -26.95 -1.21
C ALA A 357 -23.07 -27.02 -1.47
N TYR A 358 -22.66 -27.35 -2.70
CA TYR A 358 -21.27 -27.33 -3.13
C TYR A 358 -20.66 -25.94 -3.06
N LEU A 359 -21.37 -24.91 -3.53
CA LEU A 359 -20.94 -23.52 -3.45
C LEU A 359 -20.66 -23.09 -2.01
N PHE A 360 -21.61 -23.32 -1.09
CA PHE A 360 -21.43 -22.99 0.32
C PHE A 360 -20.32 -23.82 0.98
N GLY A 361 -20.19 -25.10 0.60
CA GLY A 361 -19.08 -25.95 1.03
C GLY A 361 -17.72 -25.41 0.56
N CYS A 362 -17.63 -24.97 -0.70
CA CYS A 362 -16.43 -24.35 -1.27
C CYS A 362 -16.11 -23.02 -0.58
N LEU A 363 -17.13 -22.19 -0.30
CA LEU A 363 -16.96 -20.95 0.44
C LEU A 363 -16.43 -21.20 1.85
N GLY A 364 -17.01 -22.16 2.59
CA GLY A 364 -16.53 -22.55 3.92
C GLY A 364 -15.08 -23.08 3.88
N LEU A 365 -14.75 -23.90 2.89
CA LEU A 365 -13.38 -24.37 2.66
C LEU A 365 -12.43 -23.21 2.35
N ALA A 366 -12.81 -22.28 1.47
CA ALA A 366 -12.01 -21.12 1.11
C ALA A 366 -11.72 -20.21 2.31
N ILE A 367 -12.73 -19.96 3.17
CA ILE A 367 -12.57 -19.26 4.44
C ILE A 367 -11.56 -19.98 5.34
N GLY A 368 -11.70 -21.32 5.48
CA GLY A 368 -10.79 -22.13 6.29
C GLY A 368 -9.35 -22.12 5.77
N VAL A 369 -9.15 -22.28 4.46
CA VAL A 369 -7.82 -22.26 3.81
C VAL A 369 -7.19 -20.88 3.92
N TYR A 370 -7.93 -19.81 3.64
CA TYR A 370 -7.44 -18.44 3.77
C TYR A 370 -7.12 -18.08 5.23
N GLY A 371 -8.00 -18.43 6.17
CA GLY A 371 -7.76 -18.23 7.59
C GLY A 371 -6.53 -19.00 8.10
N SER A 372 -6.34 -20.24 7.63
CA SER A 372 -5.14 -21.02 7.93
C SER A 372 -3.88 -20.39 7.34
N PHE A 373 -3.96 -19.83 6.12
CA PHE A 373 -2.86 -19.12 5.47
C PHE A 373 -2.44 -17.89 6.26
N VAL A 374 -3.40 -17.00 6.56
CA VAL A 374 -3.15 -15.77 7.33
C VAL A 374 -2.55 -16.11 8.69
N ARG A 375 -3.12 -17.10 9.40
CA ARG A 375 -2.62 -17.52 10.72
C ARG A 375 -1.18 -18.04 10.66
N ASP A 376 -0.90 -18.99 9.76
CA ASP A 376 0.42 -19.64 9.68
C ASP A 376 1.51 -18.64 9.30
N VAL A 377 1.24 -17.78 8.33
CA VAL A 377 2.20 -16.78 7.87
C VAL A 377 2.46 -15.71 8.93
N ILE A 378 1.42 -15.16 9.55
CA ILE A 378 1.58 -14.16 10.61
C ILE A 378 2.39 -14.73 11.77
N ILE A 379 2.02 -15.92 12.28
CA ILE A 379 2.74 -16.55 13.40
C ILE A 379 4.20 -16.80 13.02
N THR A 380 4.46 -17.37 11.84
CA THR A 380 5.82 -17.69 11.39
C THR A 380 6.70 -16.44 11.29
N ILE A 381 6.18 -15.35 10.74
CA ILE A 381 6.92 -14.08 10.60
C ILE A 381 7.11 -13.42 11.98
N CYS A 382 6.06 -13.39 12.81
CA CYS A 382 6.10 -12.85 14.17
C CYS A 382 7.15 -13.55 15.03
N ASP A 383 7.17 -14.89 15.01
CA ASP A 383 8.11 -15.70 15.79
C ASP A 383 9.55 -15.53 15.29
N TYR A 384 9.75 -15.36 13.97
CA TYR A 384 11.08 -15.20 13.39
C TYR A 384 11.68 -13.79 13.57
N ILE A 385 10.86 -12.74 13.43
CA ILE A 385 11.30 -11.33 13.56
C ILE A 385 11.18 -10.85 15.02
N ASP A 386 10.54 -11.63 15.89
CA ASP A 386 10.25 -11.35 17.29
C ASP A 386 9.37 -10.10 17.50
N ILE A 387 8.24 -10.05 16.79
CA ILE A 387 7.27 -8.95 16.85
C ILE A 387 5.85 -9.46 17.12
N TRP A 388 5.01 -8.62 17.73
CA TRP A 388 3.59 -8.89 17.86
C TRP A 388 2.82 -8.25 16.70
N CYS A 389 1.82 -8.96 16.17
CA CYS A 389 1.08 -8.50 15.00
C CYS A 389 0.22 -7.26 15.28
N LEU A 390 -0.47 -7.19 16.43
CA LEU A 390 -1.47 -6.15 16.73
C LEU A 390 -1.07 -5.22 17.88
N SER A 391 0.13 -5.40 18.43
CA SER A 391 0.63 -4.60 19.56
C SER A 391 2.13 -4.34 19.39
N ILE A 392 2.63 -3.26 19.97
CA ILE A 392 4.05 -2.92 19.88
C ILE A 392 4.79 -3.65 21.01
N LYS A 393 5.58 -4.67 20.65
CA LYS A 393 6.39 -5.45 21.61
C LYS A 393 7.57 -4.65 22.15
N HIS A 394 8.24 -3.88 21.28
CA HIS A 394 9.42 -3.08 21.61
C HIS A 394 9.16 -1.59 21.32
N PRO A 395 8.56 -0.84 22.28
CA PRO A 395 8.35 0.59 22.12
C PRO A 395 9.68 1.33 21.98
N HIS A 396 9.76 2.26 21.02
CA HIS A 396 10.92 3.12 20.93
C HIS A 396 10.92 4.11 22.09
N VAL A 397 11.85 3.92 23.03
CA VAL A 397 12.17 4.93 24.05
C VAL A 397 13.23 5.85 23.44
N GLU A 398 12.93 7.14 23.33
CA GLU A 398 13.96 8.12 22.97
C GLU A 398 15.09 8.03 24.00
N GLU A 399 16.31 7.73 23.54
CA GLU A 399 17.49 7.81 24.41
C GLU A 399 17.60 9.25 24.90
N GLN A 400 17.27 9.49 26.17
CA GLN A 400 17.59 10.76 26.80
C GLN A 400 19.10 10.97 26.68
N PRO A 401 19.58 12.14 26.22
CA PRO A 401 21.00 12.40 26.15
C PRO A 401 21.56 12.28 27.56
N VAL A 402 22.29 11.18 27.79
CA VAL A 402 22.99 10.95 29.06
C VAL A 402 23.92 12.12 29.26
N ALA A 403 23.66 12.92 30.30
CA ALA A 403 24.60 13.94 30.74
C ALA A 403 25.94 13.25 30.99
N ASN A 404 26.98 13.71 30.30
CA ASN A 404 28.32 13.15 30.32
C ASN A 404 28.75 12.70 31.73
N GLY A 405 29.17 11.43 31.87
CA GLY A 405 30.22 11.09 32.84
C GLY A 405 29.95 10.02 33.90
N GLN A 406 29.08 9.03 33.71
CA GLN A 406 29.08 7.86 34.61
C GLN A 406 29.00 6.52 33.83
N PRO A 407 29.75 5.49 34.27
CA PRO A 407 29.84 4.23 33.56
C PRO A 407 28.52 3.47 33.66
N LYS A 408 28.14 2.79 32.56
CA LYS A 408 26.97 1.92 32.48
C LYS A 408 27.03 0.89 33.61
N LYS A 409 26.16 1.03 34.62
CA LYS A 409 25.75 -0.10 35.46
C LYS A 409 24.44 -0.64 34.90
N ASP A 410 24.39 -1.95 34.78
CA ASP A 410 23.24 -2.73 34.36
C ASP A 410 21.97 -2.26 35.08
N LEU A 411 20.97 -1.86 34.29
CA LEU A 411 19.65 -1.47 34.79
C LEU A 411 18.61 -2.48 34.29
N SER A 412 18.73 -3.72 34.75
CA SER A 412 17.57 -4.59 34.93
C SER A 412 16.84 -4.16 36.20
N LEU A 413 15.52 -4.00 36.12
CA LEU A 413 14.59 -3.63 37.20
C LEU A 413 14.60 -2.16 37.63
N LEU A 414 13.59 -1.41 37.17
CA LEU A 414 12.71 -0.63 38.03
C LEU A 414 11.52 -0.09 37.20
N SER A 415 10.43 -0.85 37.23
CA SER A 415 9.08 -0.32 37.12
C SER A 415 8.80 0.66 38.26
N VAL A 416 8.00 1.71 38.01
CA VAL A 416 6.91 2.25 38.87
C VAL A 416 6.69 3.75 38.61
N VAL A 417 5.50 4.04 38.07
CA VAL A 417 4.57 5.16 38.38
C VAL A 417 5.06 6.61 38.18
N CYS A 418 4.36 7.34 37.30
CA CYS A 418 3.67 8.58 37.68
C CYS A 418 2.72 9.10 36.59
N SER A 419 1.51 9.45 37.03
CA SER A 419 0.38 10.03 36.29
C SER A 419 0.64 11.49 35.88
N PRO A 420 -0.10 12.07 34.91
CA PRO A 420 0.15 13.42 34.42
C PRO A 420 -0.70 14.48 35.14
N SER A 421 -0.15 15.69 35.32
CA SER A 421 -0.91 16.92 35.49
C SER A 421 -0.40 18.01 34.54
N PRO A 422 -1.28 18.93 34.10
CA PRO A 422 -1.09 19.74 32.90
C PRO A 422 -0.40 21.07 33.19
N ASP A 423 -0.20 21.86 32.14
CA ASP A 423 0.23 23.27 32.11
C ASP A 423 1.71 23.52 31.84
N ARG A 424 1.99 23.76 30.54
CA ARG A 424 2.70 24.97 30.08
C ARG A 424 2.61 25.11 28.56
N PHE A 425 1.71 25.99 28.14
CA PHE A 425 1.80 26.65 26.84
C PHE A 425 3.10 27.45 26.77
N SER A 426 3.89 27.25 25.71
CA SER A 426 4.97 28.18 25.33
C SER A 426 4.97 28.42 23.81
N SER A 427 5.36 29.64 23.47
CA SER A 427 5.03 30.45 22.29
C SER A 427 5.56 29.96 20.91
N PRO A 428 5.08 30.53 19.78
CA PRO A 428 5.27 29.99 18.43
C PRO A 428 6.53 30.57 17.73
N LYS A 429 7.74 30.14 18.11
CA LYS A 429 8.98 30.48 17.37
C LYS A 429 9.99 29.36 17.10
N ASP A 430 9.69 28.12 17.46
CA ASP A 430 10.53 26.98 17.09
C ASP A 430 9.81 26.09 16.06
N ILE A 431 10.06 26.34 14.78
CA ILE A 431 9.84 25.33 13.74
C ILE A 431 10.89 24.23 13.99
N LYS A 432 10.59 23.31 14.91
CA LYS A 432 11.33 22.06 15.03
C LYS A 432 11.05 21.27 13.75
N VAL A 433 12.07 21.15 12.90
CA VAL A 433 12.06 20.20 11.78
C VAL A 433 11.98 18.80 12.40
N LEU A 434 10.79 18.19 12.37
CA LEU A 434 10.45 16.94 13.09
C LEU A 434 11.04 15.65 12.47
N ALA A 435 11.77 15.76 11.35
CA ALA A 435 12.55 14.67 10.79
C ALA A 435 13.86 15.24 10.23
N VAL A 436 14.98 14.91 10.88
CA VAL A 436 16.29 15.14 10.29
C VAL A 436 16.46 14.07 9.20
N ASP A 437 16.55 14.48 7.93
CA ASP A 437 16.91 13.58 6.84
C ASP A 437 18.28 12.95 7.17
N LEU A 438 18.26 11.67 7.57
CA LEU A 438 19.46 10.93 7.94
C LEU A 438 20.26 10.46 6.72
N ILE A 439 19.61 10.43 5.55
CA ILE A 439 20.23 10.05 4.27
C ILE A 439 20.92 11.27 3.67
N ASN A 440 20.32 12.46 3.77
CA ASN A 440 20.93 13.73 3.36
C ASN A 440 20.93 14.76 4.50
N PRO A 441 21.77 14.56 5.54
CA PRO A 441 21.87 15.51 6.63
C PRO A 441 22.33 16.87 6.11
N THR A 442 21.74 17.95 6.62
CA THR A 442 22.12 19.30 6.20
C THR A 442 23.60 19.57 6.48
N PRO A 443 24.32 20.34 5.64
CA PRO A 443 25.74 20.63 5.86
C PRO A 443 26.05 21.25 7.23
N GLN A 444 25.09 22.00 7.78
CA GLN A 444 25.18 22.62 9.09
C GLN A 444 25.09 21.58 10.24
N ALA A 445 24.26 20.54 10.07
CA ALA A 445 24.15 19.44 11.03
C ALA A 445 25.41 18.56 11.00
N GLU A 446 25.94 18.25 9.81
CA GLU A 446 27.21 17.54 9.62
C GLU A 446 28.40 18.29 10.26
N ALA A 447 28.47 19.61 10.10
CA ALA A 447 29.54 20.43 10.65
C ALA A 447 29.64 20.39 12.19
N ARG A 448 28.50 20.15 12.88
CA ARG A 448 28.42 20.06 14.35
C ARG A 448 28.81 18.68 14.90
N LYS A 449 28.80 17.62 14.09
CA LYS A 449 29.14 16.26 14.52
C LYS A 449 30.64 16.14 14.80
N HIS A 450 31.06 15.10 15.53
CA HIS A 450 32.49 14.80 15.68
C HIS A 450 33.06 14.26 14.36
N LYS A 451 34.35 14.50 14.06
CA LYS A 451 35.01 14.11 12.78
C LYS A 451 34.96 12.60 12.45
N LEU A 452 34.75 11.75 13.45
CA LEU A 452 34.62 10.29 13.30
C LEU A 452 33.16 9.82 13.12
N LYS A 453 32.20 10.75 13.24
CA LYS A 453 30.75 10.48 13.18
C LYS A 453 30.06 11.17 11.99
N THR A 454 30.82 11.81 11.12
CA THR A 454 30.33 12.42 9.87
C THR A 454 30.05 11.33 8.84
N LEU A 455 29.00 11.49 8.03
CA LEU A 455 28.58 10.49 7.04
C LEU A 455 29.68 10.23 6.01
N VAL A 456 30.33 11.30 5.55
CA VAL A 456 31.50 11.25 4.67
C VAL A 456 32.71 11.82 5.43
N PRO A 457 33.75 11.01 5.71
CA PRO A 457 34.97 11.51 6.34
C PRO A 457 35.65 12.55 5.43
N ALA A 458 35.74 13.79 5.89
CA ALA A 458 36.45 14.86 5.20
C ALA A 458 37.41 15.58 6.15
N PRO A 459 38.59 16.01 5.68
CA PRO A 459 39.51 16.78 6.50
C PRO A 459 38.89 18.14 6.86
N ARG A 460 38.96 18.50 8.15
CA ARG A 460 38.56 19.84 8.63
C ARG A 460 39.61 20.92 8.37
N SER A 461 40.78 20.50 7.92
CA SER A 461 41.84 21.38 7.48
C SER A 461 41.60 21.83 6.04
N PHE A 462 42.05 23.04 5.74
CA PHE A 462 42.01 23.63 4.41
C PHE A 462 43.27 24.45 4.17
N PHE A 463 43.54 24.72 2.90
CA PHE A 463 44.51 25.74 2.49
C PHE A 463 43.81 27.09 2.40
N MET A 464 44.52 28.15 2.75
CA MET A 464 44.02 29.52 2.67
C MET A 464 45.09 30.42 2.06
N ASP A 465 44.67 31.42 1.32
CA ASP A 465 45.54 32.49 0.85
C ASP A 465 45.53 33.61 1.88
N VAL A 466 46.69 33.90 2.46
CA VAL A 466 46.89 34.94 3.46
C VAL A 466 47.57 36.13 2.81
N LYS A 467 46.92 37.29 2.86
CA LYS A 467 47.46 38.56 2.38
C LYS A 467 48.22 39.23 3.51
N CYS A 468 49.50 39.51 3.26
CA CYS A 468 50.38 40.21 4.21
C CYS A 468 49.94 41.67 4.42
N PRO A 469 49.92 42.18 5.66
CA PRO A 469 49.61 43.59 5.93
C PRO A 469 50.68 44.57 5.45
N GLY A 470 51.94 44.13 5.33
CA GLY A 470 53.05 44.99 4.93
C GLY A 470 53.18 45.14 3.41
N CYS A 471 53.50 44.04 2.72
CA CYS A 471 53.81 44.06 1.28
C CYS A 471 52.66 43.61 0.37
N PHE A 472 51.47 43.34 0.92
CA PHE A 472 50.27 42.86 0.20
C PHE A 472 50.43 41.57 -0.62
N THR A 473 51.59 40.91 -0.53
CA THR A 473 51.85 39.62 -1.18
C THR A 473 50.97 38.55 -0.55
N ILE A 474 50.42 37.69 -1.40
CA ILE A 474 49.53 36.60 -1.01
C ILE A 474 50.35 35.32 -0.93
N THR A 475 50.34 34.67 0.25
CA THR A 475 51.00 33.39 0.48
C THR A 475 49.96 32.34 0.82
N THR A 476 50.03 31.17 0.19
CA THR A 476 49.17 30.03 0.56
C THR A 476 49.68 29.38 1.84
N VAL A 477 48.81 29.32 2.86
CA VAL A 477 49.08 28.79 4.19
C VAL A 477 48.12 27.63 4.49
N PHE A 478 48.59 26.60 5.19
CA PHE A 478 47.73 25.53 5.68
C PHE A 478 47.10 25.90 7.03
N SER A 479 45.79 25.69 7.18
CA SER A 479 45.04 26.05 8.40
C SER A 479 45.54 25.44 9.71
N HIS A 480 46.27 24.33 9.66
CA HIS A 480 46.86 23.66 10.82
C HIS A 480 48.39 23.56 10.64
N ALA A 481 49.02 24.65 10.18
CA ALA A 481 50.47 24.72 10.04
C ALA A 481 51.17 24.32 11.34
N GLN A 482 52.16 23.44 11.24
CA GLN A 482 53.00 22.99 12.36
C GLN A 482 54.21 23.89 12.59
N THR A 483 54.55 24.71 11.59
CA THR A 483 55.68 25.65 11.60
C THR A 483 55.19 27.08 11.44
N VAL A 484 56.03 28.03 11.84
CA VAL A 484 55.78 29.46 11.61
C VAL A 484 55.88 29.73 10.11
N VAL A 485 54.87 30.39 9.53
CA VAL A 485 54.87 30.75 8.11
C VAL A 485 55.15 32.24 7.97
N VAL A 486 56.15 32.58 7.18
CA VAL A 486 56.57 33.97 6.89
C VAL A 486 56.14 34.37 5.49
N CYS A 487 55.92 35.66 5.29
CA CYS A 487 55.61 36.23 3.99
C CYS A 487 56.81 36.15 3.05
N ALA A 488 56.59 35.74 1.81
CA ALA A 488 57.65 35.64 0.80
C ALA A 488 58.26 36.99 0.39
N GLY A 489 57.50 38.09 0.53
CA GLY A 489 57.95 39.43 0.08
C GLY A 489 58.70 40.24 1.14
N CYS A 490 58.28 40.18 2.41
CA CYS A 490 58.83 41.03 3.48
C CYS A 490 59.22 40.27 4.76
N SER A 491 59.23 38.93 4.72
CA SER A 491 59.62 38.05 5.84
C SER A 491 58.81 38.23 7.14
N THR A 492 57.73 39.00 7.12
CA THR A 492 56.82 39.16 8.26
C THR A 492 56.11 37.84 8.56
N VAL A 493 55.99 37.49 9.82
CA VAL A 493 55.25 36.30 10.26
C VAL A 493 53.77 36.45 9.91
N LEU A 494 53.23 35.51 9.14
CA LEU A 494 51.82 35.46 8.74
C LEU A 494 50.99 34.59 9.69
N CYS A 495 51.55 33.49 10.19
CA CYS A 495 50.87 32.65 11.18
C CYS A 495 51.82 31.90 12.11
N GLN A 496 51.34 31.57 13.32
CA GLN A 496 52.03 30.76 14.33
C GLN A 496 51.25 29.47 14.66
N PRO A 497 51.93 28.34 14.91
CA PRO A 497 51.29 27.08 15.30
C PRO A 497 50.76 27.15 16.74
N THR A 498 49.60 26.54 17.00
CA THR A 498 48.93 26.52 18.33
C THR A 498 48.51 25.12 18.78
N GLY A 499 49.00 24.06 18.11
CA GLY A 499 48.54 22.68 18.30
C GLY A 499 47.18 22.36 17.64
N GLY A 500 46.46 23.38 17.17
CA GLY A 500 45.21 23.27 16.41
C GLY A 500 45.22 24.13 15.16
N LYS A 501 44.24 25.02 15.02
CA LYS A 501 44.23 26.00 13.92
C LYS A 501 45.32 27.06 14.14
N ALA A 502 46.18 27.25 13.15
CA ALA A 502 47.25 28.24 13.20
C ALA A 502 46.65 29.64 13.45
N ARG A 503 47.31 30.41 14.33
CA ARG A 503 46.91 31.78 14.68
C ARG A 503 47.51 32.72 13.64
N LEU A 504 46.66 33.47 12.93
CA LEU A 504 47.12 34.53 12.02
C LEU A 504 47.60 35.74 12.82
N THR A 505 48.63 36.41 12.32
CA THR A 505 49.12 37.69 12.86
C THR A 505 48.05 38.78 12.64
N GLU A 506 47.90 39.68 13.61
CA GLU A 506 46.96 40.80 13.52
C GLU A 506 47.21 41.63 12.25
N GLY A 507 46.13 42.02 11.56
CA GLY A 507 46.20 42.74 10.28
C GLY A 507 46.30 41.85 9.03
N CYS A 508 46.55 40.54 9.16
CA CYS A 508 46.48 39.62 8.02
C CYS A 508 45.01 39.37 7.64
N SER A 509 44.71 39.42 6.33
CA SER A 509 43.42 38.97 5.79
C SER A 509 43.60 37.64 5.08
N PHE A 510 42.59 36.77 5.12
CA PHE A 510 42.68 35.46 4.48
C PHE A 510 41.44 35.12 3.66
N ARG A 511 41.64 34.31 2.62
CA ARG A 511 40.59 33.68 1.83
C ARG A 511 40.80 32.17 1.84
N ARG A 512 39.76 31.40 2.17
CA ARG A 512 39.81 29.94 2.07
C ARG A 512 39.84 29.52 0.59
N LYS A 513 40.75 28.62 0.22
CA LYS A 513 40.75 27.97 -1.11
C LYS A 513 39.66 26.92 -1.21
#